data_AF-A0A1J7JTV8-F1
#
_entry.id   AF-A0A1J7JTV8-F1
#
_cell.length_a   1.000
_cell.length_b   1.000
_cell.length_c   1.000
_cell.angle_alpha   90.00
_cell.angle_beta   90.00
_cell.angle_gamma   90.00
#
_symmetry.space_group_name_H-M   'P 1'
#
loop_
_entity.id
_entity.type
_entity.pdbx_description
1 polymer ?
#
loop_
_entity_poly.entity_id
_entity_poly.type
_entity_poly.pdbx_seq_one_letter_code
_entity_poly.pdbx_strand_id
1 'polypeptide(L)'
;MAALRSFAATLAATALFTHVQAWHLDLPACTTPFRPFVYSGCFADNTPDAALSFKSDGDHNNMTVEWCMAECKSNGFRYAGLEYYGDCYCGSAVNGPSVDESQCTYRCTGNQSEVCGGSNIISIYQDTTFTPIDETTVADYAPLGCYFDNADDGRALSYPQDSVYGANLTTEVCLAQCKEGGYPFAGTEYGGECWCGQVLGNNTYQVPDSDCNMPCQGNSTETCGGPSRLTLYVAKDLESLEPCGYTPPVSSSSSSTESSTTSTTTPTPTSTAPPTTTTPPTTTSKPTTTSTSVCYTTTTVPSTCEYGCGKWCNQPLPDFNDQTGCKTCHSSCKLQVAACFKNAGWPDSMKCFDFSGWCSDIQDYCSTSPSKVKSYGKSNCFSSKPPKGTPPTTKTITAPCAPTTTAKTTTTKPATTTTQCPIPTVTNICKQPSNWIYGYGSDNPVGDIELPVVTCNDLKSDFSQKPFKLYTDSDSTKCGGYSRPQAPNACADACQAQYDQCTNTYAQGCKTSAQGGSGGGSSSINNFWNSWFGNFGHRAARSELKPVGAVKKRTGAGWSDTYNGAVTKCKAQYNDCLSLNRGISVNGKCGSFGSGW
;
A
#
# COMPACT_ATOMS: atom_id res chain seq x y z
N MET A 1 69.40 -37.15 5.63
CA MET A 1 69.87 -35.95 4.92
C MET A 1 68.74 -35.40 4.07
N ALA A 2 68.40 -34.12 4.29
CA ALA A 2 67.58 -33.18 3.48
C ALA A 2 66.22 -33.69 2.95
N ALA A 3 65.07 -33.44 3.59
CA ALA A 3 64.40 -32.17 3.94
C ALA A 3 63.75 -31.45 2.75
N LEU A 4 62.41 -31.46 2.79
CA LEU A 4 61.41 -30.48 2.33
C LEU A 4 61.65 -29.76 0.99
N ARG A 5 60.77 -30.06 0.03
CA ARG A 5 60.24 -29.06 -0.90
C ARG A 5 58.73 -29.01 -0.77
N SER A 6 58.27 -27.90 -0.19
CA SER A 6 56.88 -27.60 0.13
C SER A 6 56.00 -27.54 -1.11
N PHE A 7 54.81 -28.13 -0.98
CA PHE A 7 53.67 -27.89 -1.85
C PHE A 7 53.18 -26.46 -1.64
N ALA A 8 53.21 -25.64 -2.68
CA ALA A 8 52.45 -24.41 -2.78
C ALA A 8 51.44 -24.58 -3.92
N ALA A 9 50.27 -25.14 -3.58
CA ALA A 9 49.09 -25.08 -4.42
C ALA A 9 48.12 -24.12 -3.71
N THR A 10 48.32 -22.82 -3.89
CA THR A 10 47.30 -21.81 -3.58
C THR A 10 46.23 -21.88 -4.66
N LEU A 11 45.18 -22.66 -4.40
CA LEU A 11 43.87 -22.48 -5.03
C LEU A 11 43.30 -21.15 -4.56
N ALA A 12 43.59 -20.08 -5.27
CA ALA A 12 42.77 -18.88 -5.24
C ALA A 12 41.49 -19.18 -6.04
N ALA A 13 40.56 -19.90 -5.43
CA ALA A 13 39.18 -19.88 -5.86
C ALA A 13 38.60 -18.55 -5.37
N THR A 14 38.87 -17.48 -6.13
CA THR A 14 38.04 -16.29 -6.09
C THR A 14 36.65 -16.73 -6.50
N ALA A 15 35.79 -16.98 -5.51
CA ALA A 15 34.36 -16.98 -5.71
C ALA A 15 34.00 -15.56 -6.15
N LEU A 16 33.96 -15.35 -7.47
CA LEU A 16 33.14 -14.31 -8.06
C LEU A 16 31.70 -14.69 -7.75
N PHE A 17 31.25 -14.39 -6.54
CA PHE A 17 29.85 -14.09 -6.33
C PHE A 17 29.62 -12.83 -7.13
N THR A 18 29.12 -12.98 -8.35
CA THR A 18 28.33 -11.92 -8.96
C THR A 18 27.16 -11.71 -8.00
N HIS A 19 27.30 -10.74 -7.11
CA HIS A 19 26.15 -10.11 -6.49
C HIS A 19 25.33 -9.57 -7.65
N VAL A 20 24.34 -10.36 -8.08
CA VAL A 20 23.23 -9.84 -8.86
C VAL A 20 22.47 -8.96 -7.87
N GLN A 21 22.91 -7.70 -7.74
CA GLN A 21 22.07 -6.70 -7.14
C GLN A 21 20.88 -6.56 -8.08
N ALA A 22 19.69 -6.89 -7.60
CA ALA A 22 18.47 -6.58 -8.31
C ALA A 22 18.32 -5.05 -8.26
N TRP A 23 18.81 -4.37 -9.30
CA TRP A 23 18.81 -2.91 -9.44
C TRP A 23 17.42 -2.34 -9.76
N HIS A 24 16.40 -3.18 -9.94
CA HIS A 24 15.10 -2.77 -10.41
C HIS A 24 14.00 -3.15 -9.43
N LEU A 25 13.14 -2.17 -9.15
CA LEU A 25 11.96 -2.34 -8.31
C LEU A 25 10.82 -2.83 -9.21
N ASP A 26 10.63 -4.14 -9.27
CA ASP A 26 9.49 -4.72 -9.98
C ASP A 26 8.23 -4.55 -9.12
N LEU A 27 7.45 -3.51 -9.43
CA LEU A 27 6.12 -3.32 -8.88
C LEU A 27 5.18 -4.40 -9.42
N PRO A 28 4.24 -4.91 -8.62
CA PRO A 28 3.35 -5.97 -9.07
C PRO A 28 2.43 -5.48 -10.21
N ALA A 29 2.28 -6.32 -11.24
CA ALA A 29 1.33 -6.11 -12.33
C ALA A 29 -0.05 -5.61 -11.87
N CYS A 30 -0.64 -4.74 -12.67
CA CYS A 30 -1.92 -4.09 -12.36
C CYS A 30 -3.05 -5.11 -12.18
N THR A 31 -3.64 -5.14 -10.98
CA THR A 31 -4.72 -6.09 -10.63
C THR A 31 -6.13 -5.60 -11.02
N THR A 32 -6.26 -4.31 -11.36
CA THR A 32 -7.50 -3.72 -11.88
C THR A 32 -7.48 -3.58 -13.40
N PRO A 33 -8.62 -3.68 -14.11
CA PRO A 33 -8.69 -3.37 -15.53
C PRO A 33 -8.19 -1.93 -15.79
N PHE A 34 -7.14 -1.80 -16.58
CA PHE A 34 -6.62 -0.52 -17.06
C PHE A 34 -6.88 -0.40 -18.56
N ARG A 35 -6.75 0.79 -19.12
CA ARG A 35 -6.80 0.99 -20.56
C ARG A 35 -5.61 0.24 -21.21
N PRO A 36 -5.85 -0.84 -21.98
CA PRO A 36 -4.75 -1.62 -22.54
C PRO A 36 -3.88 -0.77 -23.47
N PHE A 37 -2.61 -1.12 -23.56
CA PHE A 37 -1.73 -0.46 -24.51
C PHE A 37 -2.19 -0.77 -25.94
N VAL A 38 -1.88 0.13 -26.86
CA VAL A 38 -2.21 -0.01 -28.27
C VAL A 38 -0.95 -0.44 -29.02
N TYR A 39 -1.06 -1.43 -29.90
CA TYR A 39 0.07 -1.85 -30.74
C TYR A 39 0.62 -0.67 -31.54
N SER A 40 1.93 -0.47 -31.46
CA SER A 40 2.64 0.66 -32.08
C SER A 40 3.56 0.25 -33.23
N GLY A 41 3.79 -1.05 -33.42
CA GLY A 41 4.53 -1.59 -34.56
C GLY A 41 5.67 -2.53 -34.16
N CYS A 42 6.37 -2.99 -35.19
CA CYS A 42 7.54 -3.86 -35.08
C CYS A 42 8.85 -3.05 -35.13
N PHE A 43 9.79 -3.34 -34.22
CA PHE A 43 11.05 -2.60 -34.08
C PHE A 43 12.25 -3.54 -33.96
N ALA A 44 13.41 -3.08 -34.43
CA ALA A 44 14.66 -3.80 -34.23
C ALA A 44 15.17 -3.65 -32.79
N ASP A 45 15.64 -4.76 -32.22
CA ASP A 45 16.23 -4.82 -30.88
C ASP A 45 17.69 -5.32 -30.95
N ASN A 46 18.39 -4.93 -32.02
CA ASN A 46 19.77 -5.37 -32.33
C ASN A 46 20.76 -4.20 -32.44
N THR A 47 20.40 -3.05 -31.87
CA THR A 47 21.29 -1.88 -31.75
C THR A 47 22.22 -2.04 -30.53
N PRO A 48 23.33 -1.28 -30.45
CA PRO A 48 24.21 -1.31 -29.26
C PRO A 48 23.46 -1.06 -27.94
N ASP A 49 22.32 -0.37 -28.01
CA ASP A 49 21.36 -0.23 -26.92
C ASP A 49 20.07 -1.00 -27.24
N ALA A 50 19.47 -1.62 -26.23
CA ALA A 50 18.17 -2.29 -26.37
C ALA A 50 17.06 -1.29 -26.74
N ALA A 51 16.08 -1.74 -27.54
CA ALA A 51 14.95 -0.94 -27.98
C ALA A 51 14.12 -0.41 -26.80
N LEU A 52 13.98 -1.22 -25.75
CA LEU A 52 13.41 -0.87 -24.46
C LEU A 52 14.41 -1.17 -23.34
N SER A 53 14.50 -0.27 -22.36
CA SER A 53 15.59 -0.22 -21.39
C SER A 53 15.47 -1.19 -20.21
N PHE A 54 14.32 -1.82 -20.02
CA PHE A 54 14.05 -2.70 -18.87
C PHE A 54 13.50 -4.04 -19.34
N LYS A 55 14.06 -5.15 -18.84
CA LYS A 55 13.52 -6.50 -19.03
C LYS A 55 12.83 -6.96 -17.75
N SER A 56 11.57 -7.35 -17.83
CA SER A 56 10.82 -7.87 -16.69
C SER A 56 11.24 -9.29 -16.30
N ASP A 57 11.03 -9.65 -15.04
CA ASP A 57 11.22 -11.01 -14.50
C ASP A 57 10.03 -11.97 -14.80
N GLY A 58 9.23 -11.66 -15.83
CA GLY A 58 8.06 -12.46 -16.21
C GLY A 58 8.42 -13.89 -16.60
N ASP A 59 7.48 -14.83 -16.36
CA ASP A 59 7.66 -16.23 -16.78
C ASP A 59 7.57 -16.33 -18.31
N HIS A 60 8.75 -16.44 -18.94
CA HIS A 60 8.92 -16.63 -20.37
C HIS A 60 8.02 -17.75 -20.93
N ASN A 61 7.72 -18.81 -20.17
CA ASN A 61 6.95 -19.96 -20.68
C ASN A 61 5.44 -19.74 -20.65
N ASN A 62 4.98 -18.66 -20.02
CA ASN A 62 3.57 -18.35 -19.87
C ASN A 62 3.30 -16.86 -20.10
N MET A 63 3.95 -16.30 -21.13
CA MET A 63 3.87 -14.89 -21.48
C MET A 63 2.68 -14.58 -22.39
N THR A 64 1.95 -13.51 -22.09
CA THR A 64 0.92 -12.94 -22.98
C THR A 64 1.14 -11.44 -23.13
N VAL A 65 0.56 -10.86 -24.17
CA VAL A 65 0.61 -9.41 -24.42
C VAL A 65 0.00 -8.66 -23.22
N GLU A 66 -1.12 -9.12 -22.68
CA GLU A 66 -1.80 -8.50 -21.53
C GLU A 66 -0.97 -8.50 -20.27
N TRP A 67 -0.26 -9.59 -20.00
CA TRP A 67 0.61 -9.67 -18.84
C TRP A 67 1.74 -8.64 -18.95
N CYS A 68 2.41 -8.59 -20.10
CA CYS A 68 3.52 -7.65 -20.30
C CYS A 68 3.06 -6.18 -20.23
N MET A 69 1.92 -5.86 -20.86
CA MET A 69 1.33 -4.52 -20.74
C MET A 69 1.00 -4.17 -19.28
N ALA A 70 0.45 -5.11 -18.51
CA ALA A 70 0.08 -4.88 -17.11
C ALA A 70 1.32 -4.68 -16.23
N GLU A 71 2.38 -5.44 -16.47
CA GLU A 71 3.66 -5.32 -15.78
C GLU A 71 4.31 -3.96 -16.08
N CYS A 72 4.44 -3.58 -17.35
CA CYS A 72 5.03 -2.30 -17.74
C CYS A 72 4.22 -1.10 -17.25
N LYS A 73 2.88 -1.18 -17.33
CA LYS A 73 1.97 -0.17 -16.77
C LYS A 73 2.17 0.00 -15.26
N SER A 74 2.33 -1.10 -14.51
CA SER A 74 2.51 -1.04 -13.05
C SER A 74 3.82 -0.38 -12.63
N ASN A 75 4.84 -0.50 -13.48
CA ASN A 75 6.15 0.11 -13.30
C ASN A 75 6.26 1.52 -13.90
N GLY A 76 5.12 2.10 -14.34
CA GLY A 76 5.06 3.48 -14.85
C GLY A 76 5.65 3.67 -16.25
N PHE A 77 5.90 2.59 -16.98
CA PHE A 77 6.46 2.69 -18.34
C PHE A 77 5.39 3.02 -19.38
N ARG A 78 5.79 3.85 -20.35
CA ARG A 78 4.95 4.22 -21.49
C ARG A 78 4.84 3.11 -22.54
N TYR A 79 5.87 2.28 -22.68
CA TYR A 79 5.95 1.24 -23.69
C TYR A 79 6.15 -0.13 -23.05
N ALA A 80 5.47 -1.12 -23.62
CA ALA A 80 5.69 -2.53 -23.38
C ALA A 80 6.13 -3.17 -24.69
N GLY A 81 7.03 -4.13 -24.62
CA GLY A 81 7.60 -4.79 -25.79
C GLY A 81 7.74 -6.27 -25.54
N LEU A 82 7.36 -7.08 -26.53
CA LEU A 82 7.51 -8.53 -26.47
C LEU A 82 8.47 -9.00 -27.55
N GLU A 83 9.45 -9.78 -27.14
CA GLU A 83 10.51 -10.34 -27.98
C GLU A 83 10.58 -11.86 -27.80
N TYR A 84 11.14 -12.57 -28.79
CA TYR A 84 11.53 -13.97 -28.67
C TYR A 84 10.50 -14.89 -27.98
N TYR A 85 9.25 -14.90 -28.46
CA TYR A 85 8.12 -15.70 -27.94
C TYR A 85 7.58 -15.31 -26.56
N GLY A 86 8.34 -14.62 -25.71
CA GLY A 86 7.91 -14.43 -24.33
C GLY A 86 8.81 -13.58 -23.44
N ASP A 87 9.78 -12.88 -23.99
CA ASP A 87 10.59 -11.93 -23.23
C ASP A 87 9.87 -10.58 -23.23
N CYS A 88 9.46 -10.13 -22.04
CA CYS A 88 8.77 -8.86 -21.86
C CYS A 88 9.74 -7.77 -21.43
N TYR A 89 9.73 -6.66 -22.16
CA TYR A 89 10.52 -5.48 -21.91
C TYR A 89 9.62 -4.26 -21.74
N CYS A 90 10.08 -3.27 -20.96
CA CYS A 90 9.40 -2.01 -20.74
C CYS A 90 10.38 -0.86 -20.97
N GLY A 91 9.83 0.29 -21.35
CA GLY A 91 10.64 1.50 -21.52
C GLY A 91 9.77 2.72 -21.65
N SER A 92 10.37 3.90 -21.46
CA SER A 92 9.66 5.18 -21.61
C SER A 92 9.93 5.87 -22.93
N ALA A 93 10.91 5.37 -23.69
CA ALA A 93 11.15 5.68 -25.08
C ALA A 93 11.42 4.38 -25.86
N VAL A 94 11.30 4.45 -27.19
CA VAL A 94 11.65 3.36 -28.11
C VAL A 94 12.90 3.79 -28.87
N ASN A 95 14.03 3.15 -28.60
CA ASN A 95 15.33 3.55 -29.16
C ASN A 95 15.68 2.83 -30.47
N GLY A 96 14.97 1.76 -30.81
CA GLY A 96 15.17 0.98 -32.02
C GLY A 96 14.43 1.56 -33.25
N PRO A 97 14.94 1.36 -34.48
CA PRO A 97 14.22 1.74 -35.69
C PRO A 97 13.05 0.79 -35.96
N SER A 98 11.98 1.32 -36.55
CA SER A 98 10.86 0.49 -37.03
C SER A 98 11.31 -0.42 -38.18
N VAL A 99 10.80 -1.64 -38.17
CA VAL A 99 11.04 -2.66 -39.20
C VAL A 99 9.72 -3.18 -39.77
N ASP A 100 9.82 -3.98 -40.83
CA ASP A 100 8.65 -4.60 -41.45
C ASP A 100 7.94 -5.57 -40.48
N GLU A 101 6.61 -5.51 -40.46
CA GLU A 101 5.73 -6.34 -39.62
C GLU A 101 5.96 -7.85 -39.79
N SER A 102 6.44 -8.29 -40.96
CA SER A 102 6.78 -9.70 -41.20
C SER A 102 7.90 -10.23 -40.31
N GLN A 103 8.65 -9.36 -39.62
CA GLN A 103 9.67 -9.75 -38.66
C GLN A 103 9.11 -10.00 -37.25
N CYS A 104 7.94 -9.45 -36.92
CA CYS A 104 7.22 -9.71 -35.68
C CYS A 104 6.19 -10.82 -35.89
N THR A 105 6.64 -12.08 -35.93
CA THR A 105 5.76 -13.22 -36.24
C THR A 105 5.75 -14.31 -35.17
N TYR A 106 6.60 -14.20 -34.15
CA TYR A 106 6.69 -15.21 -33.10
C TYR A 106 5.45 -15.17 -32.24
N ARG A 107 4.93 -16.34 -31.89
CA ARG A 107 3.71 -16.47 -31.08
C ARG A 107 4.07 -16.42 -29.61
N CYS A 108 3.18 -15.83 -28.81
CA CYS A 108 3.38 -15.78 -27.37
C CYS A 108 3.30 -17.19 -26.76
N THR A 109 4.19 -17.51 -25.84
CA THR A 109 4.24 -18.81 -25.15
C THR A 109 2.98 -19.10 -24.33
N GLY A 110 2.40 -18.07 -23.72
CA GLY A 110 1.15 -18.15 -22.94
C GLY A 110 -0.12 -18.02 -23.78
N ASN A 111 -0.05 -17.44 -24.98
CA ASN A 111 -1.19 -17.36 -25.91
C ASN A 111 -0.75 -17.41 -27.39
N GLN A 112 -0.98 -18.54 -28.04
CA GLN A 112 -0.59 -18.73 -29.45
C GLN A 112 -1.37 -17.87 -30.47
N SER A 113 -2.43 -17.19 -30.04
CA SER A 113 -3.19 -16.26 -30.91
C SER A 113 -2.54 -14.89 -31.02
N GLU A 114 -1.62 -14.56 -30.10
CA GLU A 114 -0.94 -13.27 -30.01
C GLU A 114 0.44 -13.30 -30.69
N VAL A 115 1.02 -12.12 -30.88
CA VAL A 115 2.36 -11.94 -31.45
C VAL A 115 3.28 -11.32 -30.40
N CYS A 116 4.43 -11.96 -30.21
CA CYS A 116 5.47 -11.65 -29.23
C CYS A 116 6.83 -11.47 -29.93
N GLY A 117 6.89 -10.56 -30.90
CA GLY A 117 8.13 -10.15 -31.56
C GLY A 117 8.73 -11.20 -32.50
N GLY A 118 10.05 -11.26 -32.52
CA GLY A 118 10.88 -12.13 -33.33
C GLY A 118 12.26 -12.30 -32.69
N SER A 119 13.27 -12.67 -33.47
CA SER A 119 14.64 -12.80 -32.97
C SER A 119 15.39 -11.47 -33.06
N ASN A 120 15.67 -10.81 -31.92
CA ASN A 120 16.17 -9.42 -31.86
C ASN A 120 15.22 -8.43 -32.53
N ILE A 121 13.93 -8.73 -32.47
CA ILE A 121 12.84 -7.95 -33.07
C ILE A 121 11.72 -7.90 -32.04
N ILE A 122 11.25 -6.70 -31.71
CA ILE A 122 10.32 -6.47 -30.61
C ILE A 122 8.99 -5.91 -31.11
N SER A 123 7.90 -6.51 -30.65
CA SER A 123 6.53 -6.02 -30.85
C SER A 123 6.20 -4.98 -29.79
N ILE A 124 6.11 -3.70 -30.16
CA ILE A 124 5.90 -2.60 -29.21
C ILE A 124 4.42 -2.25 -29.08
N TYR A 125 4.00 -2.01 -27.84
CA TYR A 125 2.69 -1.50 -27.45
C TYR A 125 2.89 -0.22 -26.64
N GLN A 126 2.04 0.78 -26.86
CA GLN A 126 2.11 2.07 -26.20
C GLN A 126 0.90 2.35 -25.31
N ASP A 127 1.16 2.88 -24.13
CA ASP A 127 0.17 3.50 -23.28
C ASP A 127 -0.25 4.87 -23.84
N THR A 128 -1.49 4.93 -24.32
CA THR A 128 -2.07 6.17 -24.87
C THR A 128 -2.51 7.19 -23.83
N THR A 129 -2.30 6.90 -22.54
CA THR A 129 -2.65 7.81 -21.42
C THR A 129 -1.49 8.74 -21.04
N PHE A 130 -0.31 8.56 -21.63
CA PHE A 130 0.81 9.49 -21.49
C PHE A 130 0.67 10.66 -22.48
N THR A 131 0.98 11.86 -22.01
CA THR A 131 1.19 13.04 -22.86
C THR A 131 2.40 12.86 -23.78
N PRO A 132 2.43 13.48 -24.97
CA PRO A 132 3.60 13.46 -25.84
C PRO A 132 4.84 14.06 -25.14
N ILE A 133 6.00 13.38 -25.23
CA ILE A 133 7.25 13.82 -24.56
C ILE A 133 7.70 15.21 -25.05
N ASP A 134 7.43 15.53 -26.32
CA ASP A 134 7.82 16.80 -26.95
C ASP A 134 7.14 18.03 -26.32
N GLU A 135 6.05 17.84 -25.57
CA GLU A 135 5.38 18.92 -24.84
C GLU A 135 6.07 19.26 -23.51
N THR A 136 6.86 18.33 -22.95
CA THR A 136 7.60 18.55 -21.70
C THR A 136 8.93 19.26 -21.98
N THR A 137 9.38 20.07 -21.04
CA THR A 137 10.67 20.78 -21.04
C THR A 137 11.44 20.51 -19.75
N VAL A 138 12.73 20.83 -19.73
CA VAL A 138 13.55 20.71 -18.50
C VAL A 138 12.99 21.57 -17.36
N ALA A 139 12.33 22.68 -17.68
CA ALA A 139 11.73 23.57 -16.68
C ALA A 139 10.51 22.96 -15.96
N ASP A 140 9.93 21.88 -16.49
CA ASP A 140 8.77 21.21 -15.89
C ASP A 140 9.16 20.24 -14.77
N TYR A 141 10.47 19.95 -14.61
CA TYR A 141 10.98 19.21 -13.46
C TYR A 141 10.95 20.08 -12.21
N ALA A 142 9.94 19.87 -11.38
CA ALA A 142 9.80 20.53 -10.10
C ALA A 142 10.68 19.85 -9.04
N PRO A 143 11.40 20.61 -8.19
CA PRO A 143 12.15 20.03 -7.09
C PRO A 143 11.20 19.44 -6.04
N LEU A 144 11.48 18.20 -5.61
CA LEU A 144 10.81 17.54 -4.50
C LEU A 144 11.56 17.70 -3.17
N GLY A 145 12.87 17.98 -3.24
CA GLY A 145 13.74 18.20 -2.08
C GLY A 145 14.78 17.10 -1.90
N CYS A 146 15.32 16.96 -0.68
CA CYS A 146 16.33 15.97 -0.38
C CYS A 146 15.74 14.63 0.08
N TYR A 147 16.22 13.53 -0.48
CA TYR A 147 15.75 12.18 -0.21
C TYR A 147 16.90 11.25 0.20
N PHE A 148 16.59 10.29 1.07
CA PHE A 148 17.49 9.20 1.38
C PHE A 148 17.65 8.28 0.16
N ASP A 149 18.88 8.00 -0.24
CA ASP A 149 19.21 7.10 -1.34
C ASP A 149 20.40 6.24 -0.92
N ASN A 150 20.21 4.94 -0.68
CA ASN A 150 21.29 4.07 -0.23
C ASN A 150 21.35 2.82 -1.10
N ALA A 151 22.47 2.63 -1.80
CA ALA A 151 22.71 1.46 -2.64
C ALA A 151 22.51 0.12 -1.90
N ASP A 152 22.80 0.07 -0.59
CA ASP A 152 22.64 -1.15 0.22
C ASP A 152 21.18 -1.46 0.58
N ASP A 153 20.29 -0.46 0.56
CA ASP A 153 18.87 -0.57 0.92
C ASP A 153 17.93 -0.52 -0.31
N GLY A 154 18.52 -0.46 -1.50
CA GLY A 154 17.85 -0.16 -2.77
C GLY A 154 17.96 1.33 -3.10
N ARG A 155 18.41 1.64 -4.34
CA ARG A 155 18.52 3.01 -4.83
C ARG A 155 17.15 3.68 -4.94
N ALA A 156 17.11 4.98 -4.69
CA ALA A 156 15.90 5.77 -4.87
C ALA A 156 15.47 5.85 -6.34
N LEU A 157 16.44 5.89 -7.26
CA LEU A 157 16.25 5.87 -8.71
C LEU A 157 17.15 4.79 -9.33
N SER A 158 16.61 4.00 -10.26
CA SER A 158 17.27 2.78 -10.74
C SER A 158 18.21 2.96 -11.94
N TYR A 159 18.17 4.12 -12.62
CA TYR A 159 18.86 4.29 -13.91
C TYR A 159 19.99 5.34 -13.81
N PRO A 160 21.24 4.93 -13.52
CA PRO A 160 22.37 5.85 -13.53
C PRO A 160 22.63 6.37 -14.95
N GLN A 161 23.05 7.63 -15.07
CA GLN A 161 23.43 8.26 -16.34
C GLN A 161 24.95 8.40 -16.42
N ASP A 162 25.61 7.35 -16.89
CA ASP A 162 27.08 7.29 -16.94
C ASP A 162 27.72 8.34 -17.86
N SER A 163 26.97 8.85 -18.85
CA SER A 163 27.39 9.96 -19.71
C SER A 163 27.42 11.31 -19.00
N VAL A 164 26.70 11.44 -17.88
CA VAL A 164 26.56 12.65 -17.06
C VAL A 164 27.10 12.37 -15.66
N TYR A 165 28.43 12.28 -15.57
CA TYR A 165 29.13 11.96 -14.33
C TYR A 165 30.27 12.93 -14.01
N GLY A 166 30.55 13.10 -12.72
CA GLY A 166 31.66 13.87 -12.19
C GLY A 166 31.63 15.34 -12.64
N ALA A 167 32.72 15.83 -13.22
CA ALA A 167 32.87 17.22 -13.65
C ALA A 167 31.86 17.68 -14.72
N ASN A 168 31.15 16.76 -15.37
CA ASN A 168 30.10 17.10 -16.34
C ASN A 168 28.73 17.30 -15.68
N LEU A 169 28.58 16.99 -14.38
CA LEU A 169 27.30 17.09 -13.69
C LEU A 169 26.96 18.53 -13.30
N THR A 170 25.84 19.01 -13.85
CA THR A 170 25.02 20.10 -13.32
C THR A 170 23.60 19.58 -13.14
N THR A 171 22.78 20.30 -12.39
CA THR A 171 21.37 19.92 -12.23
C THR A 171 20.68 19.85 -13.60
N GLU A 172 20.84 20.88 -14.42
CA GLU A 172 20.16 21.02 -15.71
C GLU A 172 20.55 19.92 -16.70
N VAL A 173 21.83 19.54 -16.74
CA VAL A 173 22.28 18.44 -17.62
C VAL A 173 21.68 17.11 -17.18
N CYS A 174 21.57 16.85 -15.87
CA CYS A 174 20.92 15.64 -15.38
C CYS A 174 19.43 15.60 -15.73
N LEU A 175 18.71 16.71 -15.50
CA LEU A 175 17.30 16.83 -15.87
C LEU A 175 17.08 16.66 -17.37
N ALA A 176 17.94 17.26 -18.21
CA ALA A 176 17.88 17.11 -19.66
C ALA A 176 18.07 15.64 -20.10
N GLN A 177 19.04 14.94 -19.49
CA GLN A 177 19.31 13.54 -19.80
C GLN A 177 18.15 12.63 -19.39
N CYS A 178 17.58 12.82 -18.19
CA CYS A 178 16.42 12.05 -17.75
C CYS A 178 15.17 12.35 -18.59
N LYS A 179 14.98 13.60 -19.02
CA LYS A 179 13.91 13.99 -19.94
C LYS A 179 14.05 13.30 -21.30
N GLU A 180 15.26 13.29 -21.87
CA GLU A 180 15.53 12.62 -23.15
C GLU A 180 15.21 11.12 -23.08
N GLY A 181 15.49 10.48 -21.93
CA GLY A 181 15.10 9.10 -21.66
C GLY A 181 13.62 8.89 -21.28
N GLY A 182 12.81 9.96 -21.19
CA GLY A 182 11.39 9.90 -20.82
C GLY A 182 11.14 9.52 -19.35
N TYR A 183 12.05 9.85 -18.43
CA TYR A 183 11.93 9.51 -17.01
C TYR A 183 11.25 10.62 -16.21
N PRO A 184 10.08 10.41 -15.58
CA PRO A 184 9.43 11.43 -14.77
C PRO A 184 10.27 11.85 -13.55
N PHE A 185 11.12 10.98 -13.03
CA PHE A 185 12.00 11.31 -11.92
C PHE A 185 13.46 11.46 -12.36
N ALA A 186 14.10 12.48 -11.83
CA ALA A 186 15.51 12.76 -12.01
C ALA A 186 16.12 13.13 -10.65
N GLY A 187 17.39 12.79 -10.43
CA GLY A 187 18.05 13.14 -9.20
C GLY A 187 19.56 13.20 -9.31
N THR A 188 20.14 14.07 -8.50
CA THR A 188 21.59 14.27 -8.42
C THR A 188 22.10 13.83 -7.05
N GLU A 189 23.18 13.05 -7.03
CA GLU A 189 23.78 12.53 -5.80
C GLU A 189 25.29 12.77 -5.77
N TYR A 190 25.84 12.87 -4.56
CA TYR A 190 27.28 12.88 -4.29
C TYR A 190 28.11 13.93 -5.07
N GLY A 191 27.45 15.02 -5.49
CA GLY A 191 28.05 16.10 -6.26
C GLY A 191 28.37 15.73 -7.71
N GLY A 192 28.26 14.47 -8.13
CA GLY A 192 28.77 14.01 -9.42
C GLY A 192 27.98 12.86 -10.06
N GLU A 193 26.91 12.38 -9.44
CA GLU A 193 26.09 11.30 -9.99
C GLU A 193 24.74 11.83 -10.47
N CYS A 194 24.30 11.36 -11.65
CA CYS A 194 22.95 11.60 -12.17
C CYS A 194 22.19 10.28 -12.24
N TRP A 195 20.95 10.31 -11.75
CA TRP A 195 20.06 9.16 -11.67
C TRP A 195 18.68 9.51 -12.22
N CYS A 196 18.08 8.58 -12.97
CA CYS A 196 16.73 8.71 -13.51
C CYS A 196 15.85 7.55 -13.04
N GLY A 197 14.53 7.74 -13.03
CA GLY A 197 13.58 6.69 -12.63
C GLY A 197 12.16 6.91 -13.12
N GLN A 198 11.44 5.81 -13.30
CA GLN A 198 10.00 5.82 -13.57
C GLN A 198 9.18 5.89 -12.30
N VAL A 199 9.66 5.22 -11.26
CA VAL A 199 9.07 5.15 -9.94
C VAL A 199 10.18 5.29 -8.90
N LEU A 200 9.81 5.68 -7.70
CA LEU A 200 10.74 5.74 -6.58
C LEU A 200 10.98 4.34 -6.02
N GLY A 201 12.24 4.02 -5.77
CA GLY A 201 12.65 2.79 -5.11
C GLY A 201 12.05 2.65 -3.71
N ASN A 202 11.95 1.41 -3.24
CA ASN A 202 11.60 1.14 -1.84
C ASN A 202 12.60 1.83 -0.90
N ASN A 203 12.15 2.18 0.31
CA ASN A 203 12.96 2.88 1.31
C ASN A 203 13.41 4.32 0.92
N THR A 204 12.84 4.90 -0.14
CA THR A 204 12.97 6.32 -0.47
C THR A 204 12.08 7.15 0.46
N TYR A 205 12.65 8.08 1.20
CA TYR A 205 11.90 9.03 2.04
C TYR A 205 12.62 10.37 2.13
N GLN A 206 11.85 11.42 2.35
CA GLN A 206 12.37 12.77 2.45
C GLN A 206 13.19 12.94 3.74
N VAL A 207 14.31 13.63 3.62
CA VAL A 207 15.24 13.99 4.70
C VAL A 207 15.45 15.51 4.69
N PRO A 208 16.07 16.12 5.72
CA PRO A 208 16.30 17.55 5.73
C PRO A 208 17.07 18.02 4.49
N ASP A 209 16.63 19.11 3.86
CA ASP A 209 17.30 19.64 2.66
C ASP A 209 18.78 19.98 2.91
N SER A 210 19.15 20.27 4.15
CA SER A 210 20.53 20.50 4.59
C SER A 210 21.46 19.31 4.40
N ASP A 211 20.93 18.10 4.24
CA ASP A 211 21.72 16.89 3.97
C ASP A 211 22.13 16.79 2.49
N CYS A 212 21.44 17.50 1.60
CA CYS A 212 21.77 17.62 0.17
C CYS A 212 22.55 18.91 -0.08
N ASN A 213 23.74 19.00 0.50
CA ASN A 213 24.55 20.23 0.52
C ASN A 213 25.87 20.13 -0.26
N MET A 214 26.10 19.03 -0.99
CA MET A 214 27.33 18.89 -1.77
C MET A 214 27.21 19.68 -3.08
N PRO A 215 28.21 20.52 -3.40
CA PRO A 215 28.20 21.28 -4.64
C PRO A 215 28.28 20.34 -5.85
N CYS A 216 27.61 20.71 -6.94
CA CYS A 216 27.79 20.00 -8.21
C CYS A 216 29.22 20.18 -8.71
N GLN A 217 29.85 19.09 -9.17
CA GLN A 217 31.22 19.10 -9.68
C GLN A 217 31.35 19.90 -10.99
N GLY A 218 30.30 19.95 -11.82
CA GLY A 218 30.25 20.78 -13.02
C GLY A 218 29.81 22.22 -12.79
N ASN A 219 29.11 22.51 -11.68
CA ASN A 219 28.77 23.87 -11.27
C ASN A 219 28.70 24.01 -9.74
N SER A 220 29.78 24.54 -9.13
CA SER A 220 29.86 24.70 -7.68
C SER A 220 28.87 25.71 -7.06
N THR A 221 28.09 26.42 -7.88
CA THR A 221 27.04 27.34 -7.40
C THR A 221 25.69 26.63 -7.13
N GLU A 222 25.55 25.38 -7.56
CA GLU A 222 24.40 24.51 -7.33
C GLU A 222 24.74 23.38 -6.35
N THR A 223 23.72 22.77 -5.76
CA THR A 223 23.83 21.59 -4.88
C THR A 223 23.34 20.33 -5.59
N CYS A 224 24.17 19.29 -5.63
CA CYS A 224 23.89 18.00 -6.27
C CYS A 224 23.90 16.86 -5.23
N GLY A 225 22.94 16.92 -4.30
CA GLY A 225 22.75 15.87 -3.30
C GLY A 225 23.83 15.85 -2.22
N GLY A 226 24.14 14.65 -1.73
CA GLY A 226 25.14 14.37 -0.72
C GLY A 226 25.39 12.87 -0.55
N PRO A 227 26.17 12.44 0.46
CA PRO A 227 26.45 11.03 0.69
C PRO A 227 25.17 10.28 1.07
N SER A 228 24.72 9.37 0.21
CA SER A 228 23.45 8.67 0.36
C SER A 228 22.24 9.62 0.44
N ARG A 229 22.30 10.71 -0.33
CA ARG A 229 21.35 11.82 -0.33
C ARG A 229 21.10 12.31 -1.75
N LEU A 230 19.92 12.01 -2.26
CA LEU A 230 19.50 12.38 -3.61
C LEU A 230 18.72 13.68 -3.57
N THR A 231 19.15 14.69 -4.32
CA THR A 231 18.27 15.83 -4.62
C THR A 231 17.33 15.41 -5.74
N LEU A 232 16.03 15.32 -5.45
CA LEU A 232 15.04 14.69 -6.32
C LEU A 232 14.16 15.73 -7.02
N TYR A 233 13.85 15.47 -8.28
CA TYR A 233 12.99 16.28 -9.14
C TYR A 233 11.94 15.40 -9.83
N VAL A 234 10.79 15.98 -10.18
CA VAL A 234 9.72 15.29 -10.91
C VAL A 234 9.11 16.14 -12.02
N ALA A 235 8.94 15.55 -13.20
CA ALA A 235 8.11 16.07 -14.29
C ALA A 235 6.83 15.23 -14.40
N LYS A 236 5.73 15.74 -13.83
CA LYS A 236 4.45 15.03 -13.76
C LYS A 236 3.84 14.74 -15.13
N ASP A 237 4.16 15.56 -16.13
CA ASP A 237 3.69 15.39 -17.52
C ASP A 237 4.38 14.21 -18.22
N LEU A 238 5.35 13.56 -17.58
CA LEU A 238 5.92 12.29 -18.03
C LEU A 238 5.34 11.08 -17.27
N GLU A 239 4.36 11.29 -16.39
CA GLU A 239 3.63 10.21 -15.73
C GLU A 239 2.34 9.87 -16.52
N SER A 240 1.84 8.63 -16.36
CA SER A 240 0.54 8.25 -16.92
C SER A 240 -0.59 9.07 -16.29
N LEU A 241 -1.55 9.54 -17.10
CA LEU A 241 -2.78 10.16 -16.59
C LEU A 241 -3.74 9.15 -15.94
N GLU A 242 -3.56 7.86 -16.22
CA GLU A 242 -4.39 6.78 -15.68
C GLU A 242 -3.49 5.64 -15.16
N PRO A 243 -2.72 5.86 -14.07
CA PRO A 243 -1.88 4.83 -13.48
C PRO A 243 -2.73 3.70 -12.88
N CYS A 244 -2.12 2.60 -12.49
CA CYS A 244 -2.87 1.47 -11.94
C CYS A 244 -3.58 1.82 -10.63
N GLY A 245 -4.84 1.39 -10.52
CA GLY A 245 -5.74 1.83 -9.46
C GLY A 245 -6.39 3.20 -9.68
N TYR A 246 -6.17 3.85 -10.82
CA TYR A 246 -6.91 5.05 -11.21
C TYR A 246 -8.41 4.77 -11.25
N THR A 247 -9.17 5.59 -10.52
CA THR A 247 -10.62 5.60 -10.58
C THR A 247 -11.04 6.84 -11.36
N PRO A 248 -11.72 6.69 -12.52
CA PRO A 248 -12.16 7.84 -13.28
C PRO A 248 -13.01 8.75 -12.38
N PRO A 249 -12.81 10.08 -12.42
CA PRO A 249 -13.71 10.99 -11.75
C PRO A 249 -15.12 10.71 -12.28
N VAL A 250 -16.08 10.50 -11.36
CA VAL A 250 -17.46 10.17 -11.67
C VAL A 250 -18.03 11.28 -12.55
N SER A 251 -17.98 11.07 -13.86
CA SER A 251 -18.52 12.00 -14.84
C SER A 251 -20.03 11.95 -14.72
N SER A 252 -20.58 12.99 -14.08
CA SER A 252 -22.02 13.27 -14.09
C SER A 252 -22.43 13.57 -15.53
N SER A 253 -22.73 12.52 -16.28
CA SER A 253 -23.17 12.62 -17.67
C SER A 253 -24.67 12.87 -17.69
N SER A 254 -25.05 14.13 -17.48
CA SER A 254 -26.30 14.65 -18.03
C SER A 254 -26.18 14.63 -19.55
N SER A 255 -26.91 13.72 -20.16
CA SER A 255 -27.06 13.63 -21.61
C SER A 255 -27.75 14.91 -22.12
N SER A 256 -27.05 15.72 -22.90
CA SER A 256 -27.64 16.75 -23.74
C SER A 256 -27.03 16.64 -25.12
N THR A 257 -27.77 15.97 -25.99
CA THR A 257 -27.68 16.07 -27.44
C THR A 257 -27.83 17.54 -27.82
N GLU A 258 -26.87 18.13 -28.55
CA GLU A 258 -27.17 19.34 -29.29
C GLU A 258 -26.49 19.38 -30.65
N SER A 259 -27.35 19.58 -31.63
CA SER A 259 -27.05 19.82 -33.03
C SER A 259 -26.69 21.29 -33.21
N SER A 260 -25.79 21.54 -34.14
CA SER A 260 -25.27 22.82 -34.61
C SER A 260 -26.32 23.91 -34.88
N THR A 261 -26.02 25.15 -34.49
CA THR A 261 -26.14 26.34 -35.38
C THR A 261 -25.40 27.57 -34.83
N THR A 262 -24.79 28.30 -35.76
CA THR A 262 -23.95 29.49 -35.62
C THR A 262 -24.77 30.76 -35.44
N SER A 263 -24.25 31.78 -34.71
CA SER A 263 -24.14 33.21 -35.13
C SER A 263 -24.22 34.25 -33.97
N THR A 264 -23.07 34.90 -33.70
CA THR A 264 -22.82 36.37 -33.76
C THR A 264 -23.32 37.36 -32.66
N THR A 265 -22.32 37.97 -31.99
CA THR A 265 -22.13 39.37 -31.46
C THR A 265 -22.99 40.00 -30.34
N THR A 266 -22.30 40.33 -29.22
CA THR A 266 -22.10 41.64 -28.47
C THR A 266 -23.13 42.80 -28.61
N PRO A 267 -23.24 43.82 -27.71
CA PRO A 267 -22.66 44.06 -26.35
C PRO A 267 -23.65 44.54 -25.24
N THR A 268 -23.11 44.69 -24.02
CA THR A 268 -23.56 45.41 -22.80
C THR A 268 -24.04 46.86 -23.03
N PRO A 269 -24.87 47.47 -22.14
CA PRO A 269 -24.40 48.32 -21.01
C PRO A 269 -25.27 48.23 -19.72
N THR A 270 -24.75 48.27 -18.48
CA THR A 270 -24.37 49.42 -17.59
C THR A 270 -25.50 50.06 -16.74
N SER A 271 -25.16 50.33 -15.46
CA SER A 271 -25.75 51.27 -14.48
C SER A 271 -26.85 50.69 -13.57
N THR A 272 -26.91 50.90 -12.23
CA THR A 272 -26.72 52.15 -11.47
C THR A 272 -26.55 51.89 -9.95
N ALA A 273 -25.41 52.33 -9.39
CA ALA A 273 -25.14 53.11 -8.16
C ALA A 273 -25.87 52.95 -6.77
N PRO A 274 -25.22 53.44 -5.67
CA PRO A 274 -25.38 53.09 -4.24
C PRO A 274 -26.02 54.28 -3.45
N PRO A 275 -25.71 54.66 -2.16
CA PRO A 275 -25.00 54.05 -1.01
C PRO A 275 -25.75 54.25 0.34
N THR A 276 -25.20 53.79 1.48
CA THR A 276 -24.80 54.71 2.58
C THR A 276 -24.09 54.02 3.75
N THR A 277 -22.99 54.66 4.10
CA THR A 277 -22.07 54.50 5.22
C THR A 277 -22.61 55.23 6.45
N THR A 278 -22.37 54.71 7.67
CA THR A 278 -21.96 55.53 8.83
C THR A 278 -21.46 54.66 10.00
N THR A 279 -20.24 54.94 10.42
CA THR A 279 -19.60 54.65 11.73
C THR A 279 -18.99 55.98 12.21
N PRO A 280 -18.44 56.14 13.42
CA PRO A 280 -18.69 55.60 14.77
C PRO A 280 -18.97 56.77 15.78
N PRO A 281 -18.99 56.57 17.12
CA PRO A 281 -17.76 56.85 17.86
C PRO A 281 -17.49 55.93 19.07
N THR A 282 -16.22 55.94 19.43
CA THR A 282 -15.50 55.27 20.51
C THR A 282 -15.73 55.93 21.87
N THR A 283 -15.96 55.17 22.94
CA THR A 283 -15.61 55.57 24.32
C THR A 283 -15.18 54.38 25.17
N THR A 284 -14.05 54.58 25.83
CA THR A 284 -13.32 53.69 26.75
C THR A 284 -13.95 53.64 28.14
N SER A 285 -14.17 52.45 28.70
CA SER A 285 -14.12 52.20 30.16
C SER A 285 -14.21 50.70 30.51
N LYS A 286 -13.27 50.22 31.32
CA LYS A 286 -13.21 48.94 32.07
C LYS A 286 -13.27 49.32 33.57
N PRO A 287 -13.56 48.44 34.56
CA PRO A 287 -14.27 47.14 34.60
C PRO A 287 -15.53 47.22 35.50
N THR A 288 -16.32 46.15 35.61
CA THR A 288 -16.67 45.45 36.88
C THR A 288 -17.86 44.51 36.67
N THR A 289 -17.70 43.33 37.27
CA THR A 289 -18.54 42.13 37.34
C THR A 289 -20.05 42.33 37.45
N THR A 290 -20.80 41.67 36.57
CA THR A 290 -22.12 41.13 36.89
C THR A 290 -22.27 39.79 36.17
N SER A 291 -22.49 38.74 36.96
CA SER A 291 -22.59 37.34 36.56
C SER A 291 -23.85 37.07 35.75
N THR A 292 -23.74 37.07 34.42
CA THR A 292 -24.73 36.48 33.52
C THR A 292 -24.36 35.02 33.27
N SER A 293 -25.23 34.09 33.64
CA SER A 293 -25.08 32.65 33.38
C SER A 293 -25.06 32.41 31.85
N VAL A 294 -23.87 32.22 31.29
CA VAL A 294 -23.71 31.83 29.89
C VAL A 294 -24.16 30.38 29.77
N CYS A 295 -25.18 30.12 28.96
CA CYS A 295 -25.62 28.76 28.65
C CYS A 295 -24.59 28.11 27.73
N TYR A 296 -23.80 27.20 28.29
CA TYR A 296 -22.93 26.31 27.53
C TYR A 296 -23.68 25.01 27.29
N THR A 297 -23.87 24.63 26.03
CA THR A 297 -24.29 23.27 25.70
C THR A 297 -23.06 22.39 25.68
N THR A 298 -22.99 21.48 26.64
CA THR A 298 -22.00 20.39 26.63
C THR A 298 -22.52 19.30 25.70
N THR A 299 -22.00 19.23 24.47
CA THR A 299 -22.25 18.09 23.59
C THR A 299 -21.12 17.09 23.79
N THR A 300 -21.38 16.04 24.56
CA THR A 300 -20.54 14.85 24.56
C THR A 300 -20.69 14.18 23.19
N VAL A 301 -19.67 14.30 22.34
CA VAL A 301 -19.55 13.44 21.15
C VAL A 301 -19.01 12.11 21.65
N PRO A 302 -19.84 11.03 21.74
CA PRO A 302 -19.33 9.73 22.16
C PRO A 302 -18.22 9.31 21.20
N SER A 303 -17.19 8.66 21.73
CA SER A 303 -16.21 7.99 20.89
C SER A 303 -16.96 7.03 19.95
N THR A 304 -16.79 7.21 18.64
CA THR A 304 -17.57 6.49 17.62
C THR A 304 -17.13 5.04 17.41
N CYS A 305 -16.16 4.54 18.18
CA CYS A 305 -15.62 3.19 18.08
C CYS A 305 -15.33 2.59 19.48
N GLU A 306 -15.44 1.27 19.60
CA GLU A 306 -15.23 0.52 20.85
C GLU A 306 -13.74 0.25 21.13
N TYR A 307 -12.91 0.35 20.09
CA TYR A 307 -11.48 0.15 20.08
C TYR A 307 -10.86 0.97 18.94
N GLY A 308 -9.77 1.69 19.21
CA GLY A 308 -9.05 2.48 18.21
C GLY A 308 -7.55 2.21 18.21
N CYS A 309 -6.94 2.26 17.02
CA CYS A 309 -5.49 2.21 16.81
C CYS A 309 -5.09 3.33 15.86
N GLY A 310 -4.41 4.36 16.35
CA GLY A 310 -3.95 5.47 15.51
C GLY A 310 -5.11 6.14 14.77
N LYS A 311 -5.06 6.14 13.43
CA LYS A 311 -6.11 6.69 12.56
C LYS A 311 -7.30 5.74 12.35
N TRP A 312 -7.18 4.49 12.79
CA TRP A 312 -8.19 3.46 12.62
C TRP A 312 -9.09 3.31 13.86
N CYS A 313 -10.36 3.02 13.59
CA CYS A 313 -11.41 2.82 14.58
C CYS A 313 -12.23 1.61 14.17
N ASN A 314 -12.53 0.71 15.11
CA ASN A 314 -13.39 -0.42 14.81
C ASN A 314 -14.86 -0.01 14.65
N GLN A 315 -15.58 -0.70 13.76
CA GLN A 315 -17.04 -0.74 13.86
C GLN A 315 -17.42 -1.47 15.15
N PRO A 316 -18.45 -0.98 15.87
CA PRO A 316 -18.94 -1.63 17.08
C PRO A 316 -19.25 -3.10 16.85
N LEU A 317 -18.82 -3.95 17.79
CA LEU A 317 -19.10 -5.38 17.70
C LEU A 317 -20.57 -5.65 18.00
N PRO A 318 -21.22 -6.65 17.40
CA PRO A 318 -22.63 -6.93 17.64
C PRO A 318 -22.86 -7.39 19.09
N ASP A 319 -24.02 -7.02 19.65
CA ASP A 319 -24.48 -7.57 20.92
C ASP A 319 -24.86 -9.05 20.79
N PHE A 320 -24.72 -9.79 21.88
CA PHE A 320 -25.08 -11.21 21.96
C PHE A 320 -25.55 -11.59 23.35
N ASN A 321 -26.41 -12.61 23.41
CA ASN A 321 -26.95 -13.19 24.65
C ASN A 321 -26.88 -14.73 24.67
N ASP A 322 -26.32 -15.34 23.62
CA ASP A 322 -26.12 -16.78 23.50
C ASP A 322 -24.73 -17.10 22.89
N GLN A 323 -24.41 -18.38 22.77
CA GLN A 323 -23.11 -18.82 22.26
C GLN A 323 -22.94 -18.57 20.75
N THR A 324 -24.03 -18.61 19.98
CA THR A 324 -24.00 -18.39 18.53
C THR A 324 -23.73 -16.93 18.21
N GLY A 325 -24.47 -16.01 18.83
CA GLY A 325 -24.25 -14.57 18.75
C GLY A 325 -22.87 -14.16 19.25
N CYS A 326 -22.33 -14.87 20.26
CA CYS A 326 -20.96 -14.66 20.70
C CYS A 326 -19.95 -14.97 19.59
N LYS A 327 -20.09 -16.13 18.92
CA LYS A 327 -19.22 -16.49 17.78
C LYS A 327 -19.34 -15.48 16.63
N THR A 328 -20.55 -14.97 16.39
CA THR A 328 -20.80 -13.89 15.44
C THR A 328 -20.07 -12.60 15.83
N CYS A 329 -20.08 -12.22 17.11
CA CYS A 329 -19.29 -11.10 17.63
C CYS A 329 -17.79 -11.28 17.45
N HIS A 330 -17.28 -12.48 17.74
CA HIS A 330 -15.88 -12.83 17.44
C HIS A 330 -15.58 -12.67 15.95
N SER A 331 -16.44 -13.16 15.06
CA SER A 331 -16.25 -13.02 13.62
C SER A 331 -16.19 -11.57 13.18
N SER A 332 -17.11 -10.71 13.64
CA SER A 332 -17.04 -9.26 13.39
C SER A 332 -15.75 -8.61 13.91
N CYS A 333 -15.21 -9.09 15.02
CA CYS A 333 -13.93 -8.59 15.53
C CYS A 333 -12.79 -8.99 14.59
N LYS A 334 -12.70 -10.28 14.26
CA LYS A 334 -11.60 -10.83 13.47
C LYS A 334 -11.55 -10.28 12.04
N LEU A 335 -12.71 -10.09 11.40
CA LEU A 335 -12.80 -9.49 10.06
C LEU A 335 -12.23 -8.06 9.99
N GLN A 336 -12.14 -7.37 11.13
CA GLN A 336 -11.61 -6.01 11.21
C GLN A 336 -10.09 -5.94 11.46
N VAL A 337 -9.42 -7.06 11.71
CA VAL A 337 -7.98 -7.08 12.03
C VAL A 337 -7.13 -6.55 10.88
N ALA A 338 -7.39 -7.00 9.65
CA ALA A 338 -6.71 -6.51 8.46
C ALA A 338 -6.96 -5.01 8.24
N ALA A 339 -8.18 -4.54 8.52
CA ALA A 339 -8.50 -3.11 8.45
C ALA A 339 -7.70 -2.28 9.45
N CYS A 340 -7.45 -2.81 10.65
CA CYS A 340 -6.59 -2.16 11.62
C CYS A 340 -5.17 -1.99 11.07
N PHE A 341 -4.53 -3.07 10.62
CA PHE A 341 -3.15 -2.99 10.12
C PHE A 341 -3.04 -2.08 8.90
N LYS A 342 -4.03 -2.11 8.00
CA LYS A 342 -4.07 -1.27 6.80
C LYS A 342 -4.21 0.22 7.12
N ASN A 343 -5.06 0.58 8.08
CA ASN A 343 -5.52 1.97 8.24
C ASN A 343 -5.00 2.68 9.51
N ALA A 344 -4.39 1.96 10.46
CA ALA A 344 -3.90 2.56 11.70
C ALA A 344 -2.72 3.53 11.45
N GLY A 345 -1.87 3.20 10.46
CA GLY A 345 -0.63 3.90 10.14
C GLY A 345 0.50 3.57 11.13
N TRP A 346 1.75 3.62 10.66
CA TRP A 346 2.91 3.45 11.53
C TRP A 346 3.12 4.68 12.44
N PRO A 347 3.49 4.53 13.72
CA PRO A 347 3.76 3.29 14.46
C PRO A 347 2.53 2.67 15.13
N ASP A 348 1.35 3.28 15.02
CA ASP A 348 0.14 2.83 15.69
C ASP A 348 -0.38 1.46 15.20
N SER A 349 0.00 1.02 13.99
CA SER A 349 -0.29 -0.31 13.47
C SER A 349 0.25 -1.44 14.35
N MET A 350 1.27 -1.18 15.18
CA MET A 350 1.73 -2.14 16.20
C MET A 350 0.67 -2.48 17.24
N LYS A 351 -0.27 -1.56 17.52
CA LYS A 351 -1.37 -1.79 18.46
C LYS A 351 -2.45 -2.70 17.87
N CYS A 352 -2.42 -2.96 16.56
CA CYS A 352 -3.33 -3.92 15.92
C CYS A 352 -3.06 -5.37 16.33
N PHE A 353 -1.86 -5.69 16.83
CA PHE A 353 -1.60 -6.98 17.46
C PHE A 353 -2.42 -7.18 18.74
N ASP A 354 -2.61 -6.13 19.54
CA ASP A 354 -3.46 -6.21 20.73
C ASP A 354 -4.94 -6.34 20.35
N PHE A 355 -5.36 -5.64 19.29
CA PHE A 355 -6.72 -5.77 18.77
C PHE A 355 -6.97 -7.21 18.28
N SER A 356 -6.04 -7.78 17.50
CA SER A 356 -6.10 -9.19 17.07
C SER A 356 -6.15 -10.13 18.27
N GLY A 357 -5.31 -9.90 19.29
CA GLY A 357 -5.31 -10.67 20.53
C GLY A 357 -6.62 -10.55 21.33
N TRP A 358 -7.26 -9.38 21.33
CA TRP A 358 -8.56 -9.19 21.95
C TRP A 358 -9.66 -9.95 21.21
N CYS A 359 -9.64 -10.00 19.88
CA CYS A 359 -10.54 -10.86 19.13
C CYS A 359 -10.38 -12.34 19.52
N SER A 360 -9.15 -12.82 19.68
CA SER A 360 -8.90 -14.19 20.17
C SER A 360 -9.41 -14.41 21.60
N ASP A 361 -9.28 -13.42 22.49
CA ASP A 361 -9.86 -13.49 23.84
C ASP A 361 -11.40 -13.59 23.83
N ILE A 362 -12.07 -12.92 22.88
CA ILE A 362 -13.51 -13.07 22.64
C ILE A 362 -13.80 -14.50 22.17
N GLN A 363 -13.01 -15.06 21.26
CA GLN A 363 -13.15 -16.46 20.81
C GLN A 363 -13.09 -17.46 21.96
N ASP A 364 -12.11 -17.29 22.86
CA ASP A 364 -11.94 -18.13 24.05
C ASP A 364 -13.18 -18.07 24.95
N TYR A 365 -13.72 -16.87 25.17
CA TYR A 365 -14.97 -16.69 25.92
C TYR A 365 -16.13 -17.43 25.23
N CYS A 366 -16.29 -17.27 23.92
CA CYS A 366 -17.35 -17.93 23.15
C CYS A 366 -17.21 -19.46 23.07
N SER A 367 -16.01 -19.98 23.28
CA SER A 367 -15.72 -21.42 23.29
C SER A 367 -15.90 -22.06 24.68
N THR A 368 -16.12 -21.25 25.72
CA THR A 368 -16.33 -21.76 27.09
C THR A 368 -17.69 -22.46 27.20
N SER A 369 -17.74 -23.63 27.86
CA SER A 369 -19.00 -24.39 28.01
C SER A 369 -20.09 -23.53 28.69
N PRO A 370 -21.37 -23.60 28.24
CA PRO A 370 -22.50 -22.92 28.89
C PRO A 370 -22.63 -23.22 30.39
N SER A 371 -22.15 -24.40 30.83
CA SER A 371 -22.12 -24.79 32.25
C SER A 371 -21.14 -23.97 33.12
N LYS A 372 -20.16 -23.30 32.50
CA LYS A 372 -19.10 -22.53 33.16
C LYS A 372 -19.30 -21.01 33.04
N VAL A 373 -20.24 -20.57 32.20
CA VAL A 373 -20.57 -19.16 31.99
C VAL A 373 -21.97 -18.91 32.54
N LYS A 374 -22.11 -18.05 33.55
CA LYS A 374 -23.42 -17.75 34.17
C LYS A 374 -24.44 -17.21 33.17
N SER A 375 -23.99 -16.37 32.24
CA SER A 375 -24.80 -15.82 31.14
C SER A 375 -23.91 -15.27 30.02
N TYR A 376 -24.24 -15.62 28.77
CA TYR A 376 -23.62 -15.01 27.61
C TYR A 376 -24.09 -13.56 27.49
N GLY A 377 -23.14 -12.65 27.26
CA GLY A 377 -23.41 -11.23 27.22
C GLY A 377 -22.14 -10.48 26.85
N LYS A 378 -22.24 -9.52 25.94
CA LYS A 378 -21.11 -8.67 25.52
C LYS A 378 -20.42 -7.99 26.71
N SER A 379 -21.20 -7.44 27.63
CA SER A 379 -20.68 -6.83 28.87
C SER A 379 -19.90 -7.83 29.73
N ASN A 380 -20.39 -9.06 29.88
CA ASN A 380 -19.71 -10.10 30.66
C ASN A 380 -18.41 -10.56 29.97
N CYS A 381 -18.46 -10.70 28.65
CA CYS A 381 -17.28 -10.99 27.84
C CYS A 381 -16.22 -9.91 28.03
N PHE A 382 -16.56 -8.63 27.82
CA PHE A 382 -15.58 -7.55 27.90
C PHE A 382 -15.10 -7.28 29.33
N SER A 383 -15.91 -7.58 30.34
CA SER A 383 -15.48 -7.51 31.75
C SER A 383 -14.51 -8.63 32.11
N SER A 384 -14.71 -9.84 31.56
CA SER A 384 -13.82 -10.99 31.82
C SER A 384 -12.57 -10.98 30.94
N LYS A 385 -12.68 -10.38 29.75
CA LYS A 385 -11.67 -10.28 28.69
C LYS A 385 -11.61 -8.84 28.19
N PRO A 386 -11.08 -7.90 28.99
CA PRO A 386 -11.03 -6.50 28.62
C PRO A 386 -10.12 -6.28 27.39
N PRO A 387 -10.43 -5.28 26.54
CA PRO A 387 -9.55 -4.88 25.45
C PRO A 387 -8.20 -4.44 26.00
N LYS A 388 -7.11 -4.90 25.35
CA LYS A 388 -5.74 -4.67 25.82
C LYS A 388 -5.17 -3.29 25.42
N GLY A 389 -5.78 -2.60 24.46
CA GLY A 389 -5.40 -1.26 24.01
C GLY A 389 -6.15 -0.12 24.71
N THR A 390 -5.73 1.11 24.44
CA THR A 390 -6.34 2.31 25.03
C THR A 390 -7.69 2.61 24.38
N PRO A 391 -8.81 2.65 25.13
CA PRO A 391 -10.09 3.08 24.58
C PRO A 391 -9.98 4.54 24.10
N PRO A 392 -10.65 4.91 23.00
CA PRO A 392 -10.66 6.30 22.53
C PRO A 392 -11.18 7.24 23.63
N THR A 393 -10.42 8.30 23.92
CA THR A 393 -10.78 9.30 24.92
C THR A 393 -11.88 10.22 24.38
N THR A 394 -12.96 10.37 25.15
CA THR A 394 -14.06 11.29 24.84
C THR A 394 -13.55 12.73 24.87
N LYS A 395 -13.69 13.47 23.76
CA LYS A 395 -13.43 14.91 23.74
C LYS A 395 -14.72 15.67 24.07
N THR A 396 -14.67 16.50 25.10
CA THR A 396 -15.77 17.42 25.43
C THR A 396 -15.54 18.72 24.69
N ILE A 397 -16.42 19.07 23.75
CA ILE A 397 -16.40 20.37 23.08
C ILE A 397 -17.45 21.24 23.76
N THR A 398 -17.02 22.42 24.22
CA THR A 398 -17.91 23.41 24.84
C THR A 398 -18.06 24.57 23.87
N ALA A 399 -19.28 24.82 23.37
CA ALA A 399 -19.57 25.91 22.45
C ALA A 399 -20.75 26.78 22.96
N PRO A 400 -20.77 28.09 22.65
CA PRO A 400 -21.86 29.00 23.00
C PRO A 400 -23.09 28.80 22.09
N CYS A 401 -24.29 28.80 22.66
CA CYS A 401 -25.54 28.51 21.95
C CYS A 401 -25.94 29.64 20.95
N ALA A 402 -26.48 29.26 19.78
CA ALA A 402 -27.21 30.16 18.88
C ALA A 402 -28.73 30.14 19.20
N PRO A 403 -29.47 31.26 19.01
CA PRO A 403 -30.89 31.36 19.37
C PRO A 403 -31.77 30.40 18.54
N THR A 404 -32.62 29.65 19.25
CA THR A 404 -33.41 28.52 18.75
C THR A 404 -34.79 28.96 18.24
N THR A 405 -35.23 28.45 17.08
CA THR A 405 -36.66 28.24 16.78
C THR A 405 -37.06 26.80 17.12
N THR A 406 -38.03 26.68 18.00
CA THR A 406 -38.53 25.43 18.59
C THR A 406 -39.20 24.53 17.54
N ALA A 407 -38.61 23.37 17.26
CA ALA A 407 -39.31 22.24 16.65
C ALA A 407 -39.35 21.09 17.67
N LYS A 408 -40.57 20.58 17.92
CA LYS A 408 -40.90 19.58 18.93
C LYS A 408 -40.41 18.20 18.45
N THR A 409 -39.27 17.74 18.97
CA THR A 409 -38.75 16.40 18.68
C THR A 409 -39.53 15.37 19.47
N THR A 410 -40.36 14.60 18.78
CA THR A 410 -41.01 13.39 19.31
C THR A 410 -39.96 12.32 19.52
N THR A 411 -39.77 11.87 20.76
CA THR A 411 -38.88 10.76 21.11
C THR A 411 -39.47 9.44 20.60
N THR A 412 -39.23 9.10 19.34
CA THR A 412 -39.38 7.72 18.88
C THR A 412 -38.14 6.94 19.31
N LYS A 413 -38.33 6.04 20.28
CA LYS A 413 -37.43 4.92 20.60
C LYS A 413 -36.92 4.32 19.28
N PRO A 414 -35.60 4.15 19.08
CA PRO A 414 -35.10 3.44 17.91
C PRO A 414 -35.77 2.07 17.88
N ALA A 415 -36.55 1.82 16.83
CA ALA A 415 -37.05 0.49 16.57
C ALA A 415 -35.81 -0.39 16.36
N THR A 416 -35.61 -1.34 17.28
CA THR A 416 -34.73 -2.50 17.08
C THR A 416 -35.29 -3.29 15.92
N THR A 417 -34.97 -2.84 14.70
CA THR A 417 -35.19 -3.61 13.49
C THR A 417 -33.96 -4.50 13.36
N THR A 418 -34.06 -5.66 14.00
CA THR A 418 -33.06 -6.74 13.95
C THR A 418 -33.07 -7.35 12.55
N THR A 419 -32.64 -6.61 11.54
CA THR A 419 -32.20 -7.22 10.29
C THR A 419 -30.74 -7.61 10.53
N GLN A 420 -30.52 -8.65 11.34
CA GLN A 420 -29.17 -9.17 11.53
C GLN A 420 -28.66 -9.61 10.15
N CYS A 421 -27.73 -8.82 9.62
CA CYS A 421 -26.84 -9.27 8.59
C CYS A 421 -26.18 -10.56 9.10
N PRO A 422 -26.28 -11.68 8.38
CA PRO A 422 -25.54 -12.86 8.74
C PRO A 422 -24.06 -12.53 8.56
N ILE A 423 -23.40 -12.15 9.66
CA ILE A 423 -21.99 -11.80 9.68
C ILE A 423 -21.23 -13.03 9.16
N PRO A 424 -20.31 -12.84 8.22
CA PRO A 424 -19.57 -13.95 7.63
C PRO A 424 -18.78 -14.69 8.69
N THR A 425 -18.61 -15.99 8.51
CA THR A 425 -17.69 -16.75 9.33
C THR A 425 -16.26 -16.27 9.08
N VAL A 426 -15.38 -16.49 10.07
CA VAL A 426 -13.92 -16.30 9.92
C VAL A 426 -13.26 -17.41 9.11
N THR A 427 -14.05 -18.29 8.51
CA THR A 427 -13.53 -19.33 7.62
C THR A 427 -13.01 -18.64 6.37
N ASN A 428 -11.70 -18.75 6.15
CA ASN A 428 -11.05 -18.14 5.01
C ASN A 428 -11.10 -19.11 3.81
N ILE A 429 -11.49 -18.60 2.65
CA ILE A 429 -11.38 -19.34 1.38
C ILE A 429 -9.90 -19.50 1.02
N CYS A 430 -9.12 -18.46 1.30
CA CYS A 430 -7.71 -18.42 1.00
C CYS A 430 -6.91 -19.17 2.06
N LYS A 431 -5.81 -19.79 1.62
CA LYS A 431 -4.92 -20.57 2.46
C LYS A 431 -3.67 -19.77 2.79
N GLN A 432 -3.35 -19.71 4.08
CA GLN A 432 -2.08 -19.18 4.56
C GLN A 432 -0.93 -20.10 4.12
N PRO A 433 0.11 -19.59 3.43
CA PRO A 433 1.27 -20.40 3.05
C PRO A 433 2.14 -20.81 4.23
N SER A 434 2.98 -21.82 3.99
CA SER A 434 3.96 -22.32 4.95
C SER A 434 5.29 -22.58 4.26
N ASN A 435 6.38 -22.17 4.88
CA ASN A 435 7.72 -22.38 4.38
C ASN A 435 8.70 -22.62 5.53
N TRP A 436 9.24 -23.82 5.61
CA TRP A 436 10.14 -24.22 6.69
C TRP A 436 11.51 -23.55 6.60
N ILE A 437 11.96 -23.14 5.41
CA ILE A 437 13.25 -22.45 5.19
C ILE A 437 13.20 -21.06 5.82
N TYR A 438 12.09 -20.35 5.62
CA TYR A 438 11.88 -19.01 6.16
C TYR A 438 11.21 -19.00 7.55
N GLY A 439 10.81 -20.17 8.06
CA GLY A 439 10.32 -20.35 9.43
C GLY A 439 8.87 -19.92 9.68
N TYR A 440 8.07 -19.72 8.64
CA TYR A 440 6.64 -19.40 8.77
C TYR A 440 5.74 -20.57 8.36
N GLY A 441 4.51 -20.58 8.87
CA GLY A 441 3.54 -21.64 8.66
C GLY A 441 2.11 -21.14 8.66
N SER A 442 1.15 -22.06 8.46
CA SER A 442 -0.28 -21.74 8.44
C SER A 442 -0.78 -21.09 9.73
N ASP A 443 -0.15 -21.43 10.86
CA ASP A 443 -0.51 -20.95 12.20
C ASP A 443 0.50 -19.93 12.75
N ASN A 444 1.54 -19.63 11.99
CA ASN A 444 2.66 -18.77 12.37
C ASN A 444 3.16 -17.98 11.15
N PRO A 445 2.37 -17.05 10.63
CA PRO A 445 2.75 -16.23 9.48
C PRO A 445 3.90 -15.27 9.83
N VAL A 446 4.49 -14.64 8.82
CA VAL A 446 5.61 -13.72 9.03
C VAL A 446 5.14 -12.54 9.87
N GLY A 447 5.83 -12.28 10.97
CA GLY A 447 5.48 -11.18 11.88
C GLY A 447 4.13 -11.34 12.61
N ASP A 448 3.55 -12.53 12.65
CA ASP A 448 2.19 -12.78 13.13
C ASP A 448 1.09 -12.01 12.36
N ILE A 449 1.39 -11.56 11.13
CA ILE A 449 0.43 -10.91 10.24
C ILE A 449 -0.32 -11.98 9.46
N GLU A 450 -1.53 -12.33 9.90
CA GLU A 450 -2.37 -13.31 9.24
C GLU A 450 -2.91 -12.85 7.89
N LEU A 451 -3.19 -13.82 7.02
CA LEU A 451 -3.80 -13.58 5.72
C LEU A 451 -5.20 -12.99 5.93
N PRO A 452 -5.49 -11.79 5.39
CA PRO A 452 -6.81 -11.19 5.45
C PRO A 452 -7.91 -12.16 5.03
N VAL A 453 -9.05 -12.08 5.71
CA VAL A 453 -10.14 -13.04 5.53
C VAL A 453 -10.87 -12.75 4.22
N VAL A 454 -10.90 -13.74 3.34
CA VAL A 454 -11.82 -13.81 2.20
C VAL A 454 -12.92 -14.80 2.53
N THR A 455 -14.15 -14.30 2.63
CA THR A 455 -15.31 -15.08 3.07
C THR A 455 -16.57 -14.61 2.36
N CYS A 456 -17.74 -15.11 2.74
CA CYS A 456 -18.99 -14.73 2.09
C CYS A 456 -19.25 -13.24 2.24
N ASN A 457 -19.78 -12.64 1.19
CA ASN A 457 -20.17 -11.25 1.17
C ASN A 457 -21.38 -11.04 2.09
N ASP A 458 -21.26 -10.09 3.01
CA ASP A 458 -22.27 -9.70 3.97
C ASP A 458 -23.32 -8.73 3.37
N LEU A 459 -23.07 -8.15 2.19
CA LEU A 459 -24.01 -7.25 1.54
C LEU A 459 -24.96 -7.99 0.62
N LYS A 460 -26.24 -8.03 1.02
CA LYS A 460 -27.31 -8.70 0.24
C LYS A 460 -27.46 -8.12 -1.17
N SER A 461 -27.25 -6.80 -1.34
CA SER A 461 -27.32 -6.12 -2.64
C SER A 461 -26.30 -6.66 -3.64
N ASP A 462 -25.14 -7.07 -3.15
CA ASP A 462 -23.97 -7.39 -3.98
C ASP A 462 -23.75 -8.90 -4.07
N PHE A 463 -24.27 -9.66 -3.10
CA PHE A 463 -24.02 -11.10 -2.94
C PHE A 463 -24.28 -11.93 -4.19
N SER A 464 -25.35 -11.62 -4.95
CA SER A 464 -25.73 -12.41 -6.14
C SER A 464 -24.65 -12.38 -7.23
N GLN A 465 -23.96 -11.25 -7.38
CA GLN A 465 -22.89 -11.07 -8.36
C GLN A 465 -21.50 -11.31 -7.77
N LYS A 466 -21.34 -10.95 -6.49
CA LYS A 466 -20.08 -10.96 -5.75
C LYS A 466 -20.25 -11.73 -4.44
N PRO A 467 -20.36 -13.07 -4.47
CA PRO A 467 -20.60 -13.86 -3.27
C PRO A 467 -19.41 -13.90 -2.31
N PHE A 468 -18.21 -13.49 -2.74
CA PHE A 468 -17.00 -13.43 -1.91
C PHE A 468 -16.59 -11.98 -1.63
N LYS A 469 -15.99 -11.76 -0.46
CA LYS A 469 -15.50 -10.45 -0.04
C LYS A 469 -14.19 -10.58 0.74
N LEU A 470 -13.26 -9.67 0.45
CA LEU A 470 -12.01 -9.46 1.18
C LEU A 470 -12.19 -8.33 2.20
N TYR A 471 -12.12 -8.65 3.49
CA TYR A 471 -12.35 -7.69 4.56
C TYR A 471 -11.07 -6.94 4.92
N THR A 472 -10.94 -5.70 4.46
CA THR A 472 -9.77 -4.82 4.69
C THR A 472 -10.14 -3.40 5.11
N ASP A 473 -11.43 -3.13 5.32
CA ASP A 473 -11.95 -1.89 5.91
C ASP A 473 -12.93 -2.25 7.04
N SER A 474 -13.09 -1.34 8.00
CA SER A 474 -14.07 -1.48 9.07
C SER A 474 -15.49 -1.36 8.53
N ASP A 475 -15.69 -0.54 7.50
CA ASP A 475 -16.94 -0.46 6.73
C ASP A 475 -16.92 -1.50 5.59
N SER A 476 -17.71 -2.55 5.72
CA SER A 476 -17.73 -3.64 4.74
C SER A 476 -18.23 -3.23 3.36
N THR A 477 -18.86 -2.05 3.20
CA THR A 477 -19.22 -1.49 1.89
C THR A 477 -18.01 -1.00 1.09
N LYS A 478 -16.88 -0.75 1.76
CA LYS A 478 -15.61 -0.34 1.14
C LYS A 478 -14.68 -1.51 0.83
N CYS A 479 -15.06 -2.71 1.25
CA CYS A 479 -14.29 -3.93 1.03
C CYS A 479 -14.49 -4.48 -0.39
N GLY A 480 -13.43 -5.05 -0.97
CA GLY A 480 -13.46 -5.66 -2.31
C GLY A 480 -14.40 -6.86 -2.36
N GLY A 481 -15.31 -6.87 -3.34
CA GLY A 481 -16.23 -7.97 -3.60
C GLY A 481 -15.93 -8.67 -4.94
N TYR A 482 -16.01 -10.01 -4.95
CA TYR A 482 -15.53 -10.85 -6.04
C TYR A 482 -16.59 -11.85 -6.49
N SER A 483 -16.72 -12.00 -7.79
CA SER A 483 -17.54 -13.05 -8.41
C SER A 483 -16.90 -14.43 -8.21
N ARG A 484 -17.65 -15.50 -8.53
CA ARG A 484 -17.12 -16.88 -8.37
C ARG A 484 -15.83 -17.16 -9.15
N PRO A 485 -15.72 -16.77 -10.44
CA PRO A 485 -14.49 -16.94 -11.20
C PRO A 485 -13.31 -16.13 -10.65
N GLN A 486 -13.59 -15.05 -9.92
CA GLN A 486 -12.58 -14.15 -9.35
C GLN A 486 -12.10 -14.58 -7.96
N ALA A 487 -12.44 -15.77 -7.48
CA ALA A 487 -11.95 -16.25 -6.19
C ALA A 487 -10.41 -16.31 -6.10
N PRO A 488 -9.66 -16.73 -7.15
CA PRO A 488 -8.20 -16.62 -7.15
C PRO A 488 -7.72 -15.18 -7.03
N ASN A 489 -8.39 -14.21 -7.67
CA ASN A 489 -8.08 -12.79 -7.55
C ASN A 489 -8.34 -12.28 -6.12
N ALA A 490 -9.43 -12.70 -5.49
CA ALA A 490 -9.72 -12.36 -4.10
C ALA A 490 -8.59 -12.81 -3.15
N CYS A 491 -8.04 -14.00 -3.39
CA CYS A 491 -6.91 -14.51 -2.63
C CYS A 491 -5.60 -13.83 -2.99
N ALA A 492 -5.37 -13.47 -4.25
CA ALA A 492 -4.21 -12.67 -4.64
C ALA A 492 -4.20 -11.30 -3.94
N ASP A 493 -5.35 -10.61 -3.91
CA ASP A 493 -5.50 -9.34 -3.19
C ASP A 493 -5.34 -9.52 -1.68
N ALA A 494 -5.78 -10.65 -1.12
CA ALA A 494 -5.52 -10.99 0.28
C ALA A 494 -4.03 -11.21 0.55
N CYS A 495 -3.31 -11.90 -0.36
CA CYS A 495 -1.86 -12.08 -0.27
C CYS A 495 -1.14 -10.72 -0.32
N GLN A 496 -1.55 -9.82 -1.21
CA GLN A 496 -0.98 -8.47 -1.30
C GLN A 496 -1.24 -7.68 0.00
N ALA A 497 -2.48 -7.70 0.50
CA ALA A 497 -2.80 -7.03 1.74
C ALA A 497 -2.02 -7.61 2.94
N GLN A 498 -1.76 -8.92 2.99
CA GLN A 498 -0.88 -9.52 3.99
C GLN A 498 0.57 -9.01 3.85
N TYR A 499 1.08 -8.95 2.63
CA TYR A 499 2.42 -8.44 2.34
C TYR A 499 2.58 -6.99 2.80
N ASP A 500 1.64 -6.12 2.44
CA ASP A 500 1.65 -4.71 2.82
C ASP A 500 1.60 -4.53 4.34
N GLN A 501 0.77 -5.33 5.03
CA GLN A 501 0.69 -5.30 6.48
C GLN A 501 1.99 -5.80 7.14
N CYS A 502 2.62 -6.81 6.56
CA CYS A 502 3.90 -7.36 6.99
C CYS A 502 5.03 -6.34 6.84
N THR A 503 5.15 -5.67 5.70
CA THR A 503 6.21 -4.68 5.46
C THR A 503 5.96 -3.39 6.25
N ASN A 504 4.72 -2.89 6.29
CA ASN A 504 4.39 -1.61 6.94
C ASN A 504 4.28 -1.68 8.47
N THR A 505 4.23 -2.89 9.05
CA THR A 505 4.13 -3.06 10.51
C THR A 505 5.28 -3.89 11.05
N TYR A 506 5.40 -5.15 10.63
CA TYR A 506 6.40 -6.05 11.19
C TYR A 506 7.83 -5.64 10.79
N ALA A 507 8.08 -5.43 9.49
CA ALA A 507 9.41 -5.00 9.05
C ALA A 507 9.77 -3.63 9.64
N GLN A 508 8.86 -2.64 9.62
CA GLN A 508 9.10 -1.34 10.28
C GLN A 508 9.44 -1.49 11.78
N GLY A 509 8.82 -2.43 12.49
CA GLY A 509 9.19 -2.79 13.86
C GLY A 509 10.63 -3.29 14.00
N CYS A 510 11.10 -4.14 13.08
CA CYS A 510 12.48 -4.60 13.03
C CYS A 510 13.47 -3.47 12.73
N LYS A 511 13.10 -2.48 11.90
CA LYS A 511 13.94 -1.28 11.62
C LYS A 511 14.28 -0.50 12.89
N THR A 512 13.30 -0.27 13.75
CA THR A 512 13.48 0.47 15.00
C THR A 512 14.22 -0.30 16.09
N SER A 513 14.26 -1.64 15.99
CA SER A 513 14.99 -2.51 16.92
C SER A 513 16.51 -2.56 16.64
N ALA A 514 16.92 -2.28 15.40
CA ALA A 514 18.32 -2.23 14.99
C ALA A 514 19.06 -0.96 15.46
N GLN A 515 18.33 0.13 15.79
CA GLN A 515 18.92 1.39 16.28
C GLN A 515 19.17 1.43 17.80
N GLY A 516 18.91 0.33 18.53
CA GLY A 516 19.18 0.21 19.97
C GLY A 516 20.63 -0.10 20.34
N GLY A 517 21.52 -0.27 19.36
CA GLY A 517 22.94 -0.57 19.57
C GLY A 517 23.83 0.65 19.37
N SER A 518 24.08 1.39 20.46
CA SER A 518 25.07 2.47 20.61
C SER A 518 24.65 3.88 20.15
N GLY A 519 24.43 4.78 21.12
CA GLY A 519 24.48 6.24 20.93
C GLY A 519 23.14 6.94 21.16
N GLY A 520 23.02 7.67 22.28
CA GLY A 520 21.78 8.25 22.79
C GLY A 520 20.97 9.15 21.84
N GLY A 521 19.65 8.92 21.80
CA GLY A 521 18.68 9.83 21.18
C GLY A 521 17.28 9.23 20.96
N SER A 522 16.50 9.01 22.04
CA SER A 522 15.03 9.20 22.13
C SER A 522 14.44 8.35 23.26
N SER A 523 14.35 8.96 24.43
CA SER A 523 13.91 8.37 25.69
C SER A 523 12.42 7.96 25.71
N SER A 524 11.63 8.30 24.69
CA SER A 524 10.18 8.07 24.68
C SER A 524 9.79 6.67 24.16
N ILE A 525 10.57 6.10 23.26
CA ILE A 525 10.23 4.82 22.58
C ILE A 525 10.79 3.60 23.34
N ASN A 526 11.96 3.71 23.97
CA ASN A 526 12.47 2.66 24.85
C ASN A 526 11.59 2.46 26.10
N ASN A 527 10.91 3.52 26.55
CA ASN A 527 9.90 3.44 27.61
C ASN A 527 8.60 2.76 27.14
N PHE A 528 8.21 2.92 25.86
CA PHE A 528 7.11 2.16 25.26
C PHE A 528 7.41 0.66 25.29
N TRP A 529 8.59 0.23 24.80
CA TRP A 529 8.98 -1.19 24.80
C TRP A 529 9.12 -1.80 26.21
N ASN A 530 9.74 -1.09 27.16
CA ASN A 530 9.90 -1.57 28.54
C ASN A 530 8.56 -1.63 29.32
N SER A 531 7.66 -0.66 29.12
CA SER A 531 6.32 -0.67 29.71
C SER A 531 5.43 -1.77 29.11
N TRP A 532 5.65 -2.13 27.85
CA TRP A 532 4.86 -3.11 27.11
C TRP A 532 5.24 -4.55 27.43
N PHE A 533 6.54 -4.85 27.57
CA PHE A 533 7.01 -6.20 27.86
C PHE A 533 7.10 -6.56 29.35
N GLY A 534 7.14 -5.58 30.27
CA GLY A 534 7.26 -5.81 31.71
C GLY A 534 6.05 -6.49 32.38
N ASN A 535 4.90 -6.59 31.70
CA ASN A 535 3.63 -7.07 32.28
C ASN A 535 3.19 -8.47 31.83
N PHE A 536 3.96 -9.19 31.01
CA PHE A 536 3.60 -10.52 30.53
C PHE A 536 4.00 -11.64 31.52
N GLY A 537 3.18 -11.79 32.57
CA GLY A 537 3.27 -12.90 33.52
C GLY A 537 2.85 -14.26 32.93
N HIS A 538 3.66 -15.28 33.22
CA HIS A 538 3.44 -16.70 32.90
C HIS A 538 2.03 -17.22 33.27
N ARG A 539 1.34 -17.91 32.34
CA ARG A 539 0.50 -19.09 32.64
C ARG A 539 0.17 -19.93 31.40
N ALA A 540 0.13 -21.24 31.63
CA ALA A 540 0.25 -22.32 30.66
C ALA A 540 -1.04 -22.66 29.88
N ALA A 541 -0.84 -23.27 28.71
CA ALA A 541 -1.86 -23.77 27.79
C ALA A 541 -2.54 -25.06 28.27
N ARG A 542 -3.83 -25.24 27.92
CA ARG A 542 -4.53 -26.55 27.84
C ARG A 542 -5.38 -26.64 26.56
N SER A 543 -5.72 -27.87 26.21
CA SER A 543 -5.84 -28.47 24.88
C SER A 543 -7.19 -28.33 24.17
N GLU A 544 -7.15 -28.65 22.86
CA GLU A 544 -8.26 -29.04 21.96
C GLU A 544 -9.17 -27.94 21.40
N LEU A 545 -8.51 -26.95 20.81
CA LEU A 545 -8.82 -26.17 19.60
C LEU A 545 -7.70 -25.14 19.60
N LYS A 546 -6.62 -25.38 18.85
CA LYS A 546 -5.38 -24.61 19.04
C LYS A 546 -5.70 -23.12 18.82
N PRO A 547 -5.60 -22.27 19.85
CA PRO A 547 -5.79 -20.83 19.70
C PRO A 547 -4.77 -20.34 18.68
N VAL A 548 -5.17 -19.36 17.86
CA VAL A 548 -4.23 -18.54 17.07
C VAL A 548 -2.99 -18.35 17.93
N GLY A 549 -1.88 -18.91 17.45
CA GLY A 549 -0.71 -19.25 18.24
C GLY A 549 -0.44 -18.16 19.26
N ALA A 550 -0.46 -18.56 20.52
CA ALA A 550 -0.01 -17.71 21.61
C ALA A 550 1.24 -16.94 21.16
N VAL A 551 1.27 -15.67 21.51
CA VAL A 551 2.41 -14.76 21.58
C VAL A 551 3.57 -15.45 22.34
N LYS A 552 4.15 -16.50 21.75
CA LYS A 552 5.12 -17.42 22.33
C LYS A 552 6.37 -17.35 21.49
N LYS A 553 7.01 -16.18 21.61
CA LYS A 553 8.46 -15.95 21.80
C LYS A 553 8.75 -14.45 21.86
N ARG A 554 7.88 -13.64 22.49
CA ARG A 554 8.16 -12.21 22.76
C ARG A 554 8.80 -12.00 24.14
N THR A 555 9.41 -13.05 24.72
CA THR A 555 10.06 -12.99 26.03
C THR A 555 11.58 -12.87 25.85
N GLY A 556 12.12 -11.69 26.07
CA GLY A 556 13.48 -11.51 26.62
C GLY A 556 14.63 -11.20 25.66
N ALA A 557 14.41 -11.19 24.34
CA ALA A 557 15.36 -10.65 23.37
C ALA A 557 14.56 -10.14 22.17
N GLY A 558 15.00 -9.02 21.58
CA GLY A 558 14.30 -8.32 20.50
C GLY A 558 13.94 -9.20 19.31
N TRP A 559 13.11 -8.64 18.41
CA TRP A 559 12.81 -9.20 17.10
C TRP A 559 14.08 -9.81 16.48
N SER A 560 14.07 -11.12 16.19
CA SER A 560 15.27 -11.85 15.78
C SER A 560 15.72 -11.54 14.35
N ASP A 561 14.87 -10.89 13.57
CA ASP A 561 15.11 -10.56 12.18
C ASP A 561 15.59 -9.11 12.03
N THR A 562 16.57 -8.91 11.15
CA THR A 562 16.91 -7.57 10.66
C THR A 562 15.75 -7.00 9.83
N TYR A 563 15.73 -5.68 9.59
CA TYR A 563 14.76 -5.08 8.67
C TYR A 563 14.72 -5.81 7.32
N ASN A 564 15.90 -6.01 6.71
CA ASN A 564 16.02 -6.70 5.42
C ASN A 564 15.61 -8.17 5.52
N GLY A 565 15.96 -8.87 6.61
CA GLY A 565 15.48 -10.24 6.86
C GLY A 565 13.96 -10.32 6.96
N ALA A 566 13.33 -9.35 7.61
CA ALA A 566 11.88 -9.24 7.73
C ALA A 566 11.21 -8.97 6.36
N VAL A 567 11.74 -8.02 5.57
CA VAL A 567 11.23 -7.73 4.21
C VAL A 567 11.35 -8.95 3.30
N THR A 568 12.49 -9.65 3.32
CA THR A 568 12.70 -10.90 2.55
C THR A 568 11.69 -11.96 2.94
N LYS A 569 11.44 -12.17 4.24
CA LYS A 569 10.42 -13.11 4.71
C LYS A 569 9.01 -12.71 4.27
N CYS A 570 8.65 -11.42 4.36
CA CYS A 570 7.37 -10.92 3.87
C CYS A 570 7.18 -11.23 2.37
N LYS A 571 8.22 -10.96 1.54
CA LYS A 571 8.15 -11.22 0.09
C LYS A 571 8.10 -12.71 -0.23
N ALA A 572 8.87 -13.54 0.48
CA ALA A 572 8.78 -14.99 0.34
C ALA A 572 7.38 -15.51 0.67
N GLN A 573 6.78 -15.04 1.78
CA GLN A 573 5.41 -15.38 2.16
C GLN A 573 4.39 -14.92 1.11
N TYR A 574 4.56 -13.74 0.52
CA TYR A 574 3.71 -13.25 -0.57
C TYR A 574 3.74 -14.19 -1.79
N ASN A 575 4.93 -14.54 -2.28
CA ASN A 575 5.08 -15.42 -3.44
C ASN A 575 4.49 -16.82 -3.19
N ASP A 576 4.75 -17.39 -2.01
CA ASP A 576 4.19 -18.68 -1.61
C ASP A 576 2.65 -18.59 -1.48
N CYS A 577 2.12 -17.46 -1.02
CA CYS A 577 0.68 -17.21 -0.93
C CYS A 577 0.02 -17.21 -2.31
N LEU A 578 0.61 -16.51 -3.29
CA LEU A 578 0.09 -16.47 -4.67
C LEU A 578 0.08 -17.87 -5.30
N SER A 579 1.19 -18.59 -5.17
CA SER A 579 1.32 -19.96 -5.70
C SER A 579 0.28 -20.91 -5.09
N LEU A 580 0.12 -20.87 -3.77
CA LEU A 580 -0.82 -21.73 -3.05
C LEU A 580 -2.29 -21.45 -3.39
N ASN A 581 -2.63 -20.20 -3.72
CA ASN A 581 -4.01 -19.77 -3.93
C ASN A 581 -4.42 -19.64 -5.41
N ARG A 582 -3.50 -19.81 -6.37
CA ARG A 582 -3.78 -19.71 -7.82
C ARG A 582 -4.92 -20.62 -8.30
N GLY A 583 -5.05 -21.81 -7.71
CA GLY A 583 -6.04 -22.82 -8.07
C GLY A 583 -7.14 -23.04 -7.02
N ILE A 584 -7.45 -22.04 -6.18
CA ILE A 584 -8.37 -22.24 -5.07
C ILE A 584 -9.78 -22.64 -5.54
N SER A 585 -10.31 -23.73 -4.99
CA SER A 585 -11.66 -24.19 -5.29
C SER A 585 -12.66 -23.60 -4.31
N VAL A 586 -13.74 -23.01 -4.86
CA VAL A 586 -14.83 -22.38 -4.10
C VAL A 586 -16.15 -23.11 -4.24
N ASN A 587 -16.10 -24.36 -4.71
CA ASN A 587 -17.29 -25.19 -4.89
C ASN A 587 -18.01 -25.41 -3.55
N GLY A 588 -19.31 -25.16 -3.54
CA GLY A 588 -20.15 -25.29 -2.34
C GLY A 588 -19.97 -24.17 -1.30
N LYS A 589 -19.13 -23.15 -1.57
CA LYS A 589 -18.96 -21.98 -0.70
C LYS A 589 -19.83 -20.81 -1.13
N CYS A 590 -20.42 -20.13 -0.16
CA CYS A 590 -21.30 -18.97 -0.33
C CYS A 590 -22.43 -19.25 -1.31
N GLY A 591 -23.14 -20.38 -1.13
CA GLY A 591 -24.22 -20.83 -2.03
C GLY A 591 -25.44 -19.90 -2.01
N SER A 592 -25.74 -19.28 -0.88
CA SER A 592 -26.89 -18.40 -0.70
C SER A 592 -26.59 -17.34 0.36
N PHE A 593 -27.24 -16.18 0.27
CA PHE A 593 -26.99 -15.09 1.21
C PHE A 593 -27.30 -15.53 2.64
N GLY A 594 -26.33 -15.36 3.54
CA GLY A 594 -26.45 -15.77 4.93
C GLY A 594 -26.30 -17.25 5.24
N SER A 595 -25.89 -18.05 4.26
CA SER A 595 -25.67 -19.49 4.43
C SER A 595 -24.63 -20.01 3.45
N GLY A 596 -24.29 -21.29 3.55
CA GLY A 596 -23.37 -21.93 2.61
C GLY A 596 -21.88 -21.73 2.93
N TRP A 597 -21.54 -21.69 4.22
CA TRP A 597 -20.19 -21.96 4.68
C TRP A 597 -20.04 -23.38 5.21
#